data_AF-A0A183GMK4-F1
#
_entry.id   AF-A0A183GMK4-F1
#
_cell.length_a   1.000
_cell.length_b   1.000
_cell.length_c   1.000
_cell.angle_alpha   90.00
_cell.angle_beta   90.00
_cell.angle_gamma   90.00
#
_symmetry.space_group_name_H-M   'P 1'
#
loop_
_entity.id
_entity.type
_entity.pdbx_description
1 polymer ?
#
loop_
_entity_poly.entity_id
_entity_poly.type
_entity_poly.pdbx_seq_one_letter_code
_entity_poly.pdbx_strand_id
1 'polypeptide(L)'
;MASETVYPQEWKQVVDRVIVSWSGYQLGVDFSSGGPETLAKDEWFKEVVAEYIFTARGLKAEDLEDWLNNVLYTEFNLILEDDSVYPTAVFFLEALGYV
;
A
#
# COMPACT_ATOMS: atom_id res chain seq x y z
N MET A 1 -0.68 0.69 28.09
CA MET A 1 -1.27 -0.07 26.97
C MET A 1 -0.16 -0.92 26.43
N ALA A 2 -0.30 -2.24 26.47
CA ALA A 2 0.74 -3.14 25.97
C ALA A 2 0.85 -2.91 24.46
N SER A 3 2.06 -2.59 23.95
CA SER A 3 2.27 -2.59 22.51
C SER A 3 2.12 -4.03 22.04
N GLU A 4 1.02 -4.34 21.36
CA GLU A 4 0.90 -5.62 20.67
C GLU A 4 2.06 -5.72 19.69
N THR A 5 2.84 -6.78 19.83
CA THR A 5 3.97 -7.01 18.94
C THR A 5 3.39 -7.47 17.61
N VAL A 6 3.26 -6.57 16.64
CA VAL A 6 2.78 -6.94 15.31
C VAL A 6 3.78 -7.90 14.67
N TYR A 7 3.36 -9.13 14.43
CA TYR A 7 4.21 -10.14 13.80
C TYR A 7 4.32 -9.86 12.30
N PRO A 8 5.50 -9.98 11.67
CA PRO A 8 5.69 -9.67 10.25
C PRO A 8 4.75 -10.40 9.28
N GLN A 9 4.34 -11.64 9.62
CA GLN A 9 3.40 -12.40 8.79
C GLN A 9 1.97 -11.87 8.89
N GLU A 10 1.52 -11.49 10.09
CA GLU A 10 0.20 -10.90 10.30
C GLU A 10 0.09 -9.55 9.60
N TRP A 11 1.16 -8.74 9.67
CA TRP A 11 1.24 -7.48 8.95
C TRP A 11 1.11 -7.64 7.44
N LYS A 12 1.81 -8.60 6.83
CA LYS A 12 1.68 -8.88 5.40
C LYS A 12 0.24 -9.24 5.00
N GLN A 13 -0.48 -9.98 5.84
CA GLN A 13 -1.89 -10.31 5.59
C GLN A 13 -2.81 -9.10 5.69
N VAL A 14 -2.52 -8.16 6.60
CA VAL A 14 -3.25 -6.89 6.67
C VAL A 14 -3.03 -6.10 5.38
N VAL A 15 -1.77 -5.98 4.94
CA VAL A 15 -1.43 -5.22 3.73
C VAL A 15 -2.11 -5.80 2.49
N ASP A 16 -2.04 -7.12 2.31
CA ASP A 16 -2.72 -7.81 1.22
C ASP A 16 -4.23 -7.50 1.18
N ARG A 17 -4.92 -7.59 2.32
CA ARG A 17 -6.36 -7.30 2.40
C ARG A 17 -6.71 -5.86 2.06
N VAL A 18 -5.87 -4.90 2.48
CA VAL A 18 -6.08 -3.48 2.16
C VAL A 18 -5.92 -3.25 0.66
N ILE A 19 -4.85 -3.78 0.06
CA ILE A 19 -4.57 -3.62 -1.37
C ILE A 19 -5.66 -4.28 -2.22
N VAL A 20 -6.11 -5.47 -1.86
CA VAL A 20 -7.21 -6.17 -2.55
C VAL A 20 -8.54 -5.43 -2.42
N SER A 21 -8.74 -4.66 -1.33
CA SER A 21 -9.96 -3.87 -1.12
C SER A 21 -9.90 -2.48 -1.77
N TRP A 22 -8.73 -2.05 -2.27
CA TRP A 22 -8.53 -0.73 -2.83
C TRP A 22 -9.00 -0.67 -4.29
N SER A 23 -10.27 -0.29 -4.49
CA SER A 23 -10.95 -0.40 -5.78
C SER A 23 -10.27 0.33 -6.94
N GLY A 24 -9.79 1.56 -6.73
CA GLY A 24 -9.11 2.33 -7.78
C GLY A 24 -7.83 1.63 -8.26
N TYR A 25 -7.07 1.07 -7.32
CA TYR A 25 -5.89 0.27 -7.62
C TYR A 25 -6.24 -1.04 -8.33
N GLN A 26 -7.23 -1.80 -7.83
CA GLN A 26 -7.64 -3.07 -8.44
C GLN A 26 -8.14 -2.91 -9.88
N LEU A 27 -8.85 -1.83 -10.19
CA LEU A 27 -9.20 -1.51 -11.58
C LEU A 27 -7.95 -1.31 -12.45
N GLY A 28 -6.92 -0.63 -11.95
CA GLY A 28 -5.64 -0.49 -12.65
C GLY A 28 -4.95 -1.83 -12.90
N VAL A 29 -5.03 -2.76 -11.95
CA VAL A 29 -4.52 -4.13 -12.11
C VAL A 29 -5.32 -4.88 -13.19
N ASP A 30 -6.65 -4.84 -13.13
CA ASP A 30 -7.55 -5.49 -14.09
C ASP A 30 -7.34 -4.99 -15.53
N PHE A 31 -7.06 -3.70 -15.69
CA PHE A 31 -6.76 -3.09 -16.99
C PHE A 31 -5.29 -3.18 -17.40
N SER A 32 -4.46 -3.94 -16.66
CA SER A 32 -3.05 -4.14 -16.97
C SER A 32 -2.26 -2.84 -17.09
N SER A 33 -2.52 -1.85 -16.23
CA SER A 33 -1.89 -0.52 -16.30
C SER A 33 -0.35 -0.59 -16.20
N GLY A 34 0.20 -1.57 -15.48
CA GLY A 34 1.64 -1.86 -15.42
C GLY A 34 2.20 -2.66 -16.61
N GLY A 35 1.41 -2.87 -17.68
CA GLY A 35 1.78 -3.65 -18.85
C GLY A 35 1.69 -5.17 -18.64
N PRO A 36 2.40 -5.99 -19.44
CA PRO A 36 2.34 -7.45 -19.39
C PRO A 36 2.71 -8.06 -18.02
N GLU A 37 3.48 -7.33 -17.22
CA GLU A 37 3.96 -7.76 -15.91
C GLU A 37 3.08 -7.26 -14.76
N THR A 38 1.92 -6.65 -15.03
CA THR A 38 1.05 -6.03 -14.00
C THR A 38 0.76 -6.96 -12.82
N LEU A 39 0.48 -8.24 -13.08
CA LEU A 39 0.20 -9.21 -12.01
C LEU A 39 1.44 -9.51 -11.16
N ALA A 40 2.63 -9.58 -11.76
CA ALA A 40 3.87 -9.75 -11.01
C ALA A 40 4.20 -8.50 -10.19
N LYS A 41 3.89 -7.32 -10.73
CA LYS A 41 4.03 -6.05 -10.02
C LYS A 41 3.04 -5.92 -8.86
N ASP A 42 1.81 -6.41 -8.99
CA ASP A 42 0.82 -6.42 -7.90
C ASP A 42 1.33 -7.22 -6.69
N GLU A 43 1.82 -8.44 -6.92
CA GLU A 43 2.42 -9.26 -5.86
C GLU A 43 3.65 -8.59 -5.23
N TRP A 44 4.55 -8.06 -6.07
CA TRP A 44 5.71 -7.30 -5.60
C TRP A 44 5.30 -6.05 -4.79
N PHE A 45 4.25 -5.34 -5.21
CA PHE A 45 3.79 -4.13 -4.55
C PHE A 45 3.30 -4.41 -3.13
N LYS A 46 2.53 -5.48 -2.93
CA LYS A 46 2.10 -5.93 -1.59
C LYS A 46 3.29 -6.19 -0.67
N GLU A 47 4.35 -6.80 -1.19
CA GLU A 47 5.57 -7.08 -0.42
C GLU A 47 6.31 -5.80 -0.04
N VAL A 48 6.52 -4.89 -1.00
CA VAL A 48 7.28 -3.65 -0.79
C VAL A 48 6.51 -2.67 0.10
N VAL A 49 5.19 -2.55 -0.05
CA VAL A 49 4.36 -1.74 0.86
C VAL A 49 4.49 -2.26 2.29
N ALA A 50 4.40 -3.58 2.48
CA ALA A 50 4.53 -4.18 3.79
C ALA A 50 5.92 -3.93 4.39
N GLU A 51 6.99 -4.11 3.63
CA GLU A 51 8.36 -3.87 4.11
C GLU A 51 8.61 -2.39 4.42
N TYR A 52 8.20 -1.49 3.53
CA TYR A 52 8.42 -0.05 3.68
C TYR A 52 7.79 0.47 4.97
N ILE A 53 6.50 0.18 5.18
CA ILE A 53 5.76 0.67 6.35
C ILE A 53 6.26 0.03 7.66
N PHE A 54 6.64 -1.26 7.62
CA PHE A 54 7.14 -1.97 8.79
C PHE A 54 8.52 -1.47 9.25
N THR A 55 9.35 -0.99 8.31
CA THR A 55 10.72 -0.54 8.59
C THR A 55 10.84 0.97 8.81
N ALA A 56 9.95 1.77 8.20
CA ALA A 56 9.95 3.22 8.31
C ALA A 56 9.41 3.70 9.67
N ARG A 57 10.30 4.11 10.57
CA ARG A 57 9.90 4.63 11.88
C ARG A 57 9.36 6.06 11.78
N GLY A 58 8.18 6.28 12.37
CA GLY A 58 7.57 7.61 12.47
C GLY A 58 7.09 8.14 11.12
N LEU A 59 6.72 7.23 10.22
CA LEU A 59 6.16 7.55 8.91
C LEU A 59 4.85 8.32 9.08
N LYS A 60 4.71 9.47 8.38
CA LYS A 60 3.47 10.23 8.35
C LYS A 60 2.61 9.79 7.17
N ALA A 61 1.30 9.99 7.29
CA ALA A 61 0.36 9.64 6.23
C ALA A 61 0.67 10.37 4.91
N GLU A 62 1.03 11.65 4.98
CA GLU A 62 1.43 12.48 3.82
C GLU A 62 2.66 11.90 3.12
N ASP A 63 3.69 11.50 3.89
CA ASP A 63 4.91 10.91 3.33
C ASP A 63 4.63 9.54 2.66
N LEU A 64 3.74 8.74 3.26
CA LEU A 64 3.33 7.45 2.70
C LEU A 64 2.44 7.63 1.47
N GLU A 65 1.54 8.62 1.45
CA GLU A 65 0.74 8.97 0.28
C GLU A 65 1.63 9.34 -0.91
N ASP A 66 2.60 10.24 -0.71
CA ASP A 66 3.52 10.65 -1.76
C ASP A 66 4.32 9.47 -2.30
N TRP A 67 4.76 8.56 -1.41
CA TRP A 67 5.47 7.35 -1.78
C TRP A 67 4.58 6.38 -2.59
N LEU A 68 3.34 6.13 -2.13
CA LEU A 68 2.39 5.28 -2.84
C LEU A 68 2.10 5.84 -4.23
N ASN A 69 1.80 7.14 -4.34
CA ASN A 69 1.58 7.83 -5.61
C ASN A 69 2.77 7.67 -6.56
N ASN A 70 4.01 7.80 -6.05
CA ASN A 70 5.21 7.60 -6.85
C ASN A 70 5.29 6.18 -7.43
N VAL A 71 5.03 5.16 -6.60
CA VAL A 71 5.07 3.75 -7.05
C VAL A 71 3.95 3.48 -8.07
N LEU A 72 2.73 3.94 -7.82
CA LEU A 72 1.62 3.79 -8.76
C LEU A 72 1.94 4.42 -10.12
N TYR A 73 2.53 5.61 -10.12
CA TYR A 73 2.92 6.29 -11.35
C TYR A 73 4.06 5.58 -12.09
N THR A 74 5.15 5.24 -11.38
CA THR A 74 6.37 4.71 -12.00
C THR A 74 6.24 3.24 -12.41
N GLU A 75 5.53 2.43 -11.62
CA GLU A 75 5.46 0.99 -11.85
C GLU A 75 4.18 0.57 -12.56
N PHE A 76 3.07 1.25 -12.32
CA PHE A 76 1.77 0.91 -12.88
C PHE A 76 1.25 1.91 -13.91
N ASN A 77 2.00 2.99 -14.21
CA ASN A 77 1.50 4.09 -15.07
C ASN A 77 0.07 4.52 -14.66
N LEU A 78 -0.17 4.56 -13.35
CA LEU A 78 -1.48 4.74 -12.74
C LEU A 78 -1.48 6.01 -11.90
N ILE A 79 -2.51 6.84 -12.12
CA ILE A 79 -2.81 8.02 -11.31
C ILE A 79 -4.24 7.83 -10.79
N LEU A 80 -4.41 7.88 -9.48
CA LEU A 80 -5.72 7.76 -8.82
C LEU A 80 -6.22 9.16 -8.46
N GLU A 81 -7.20 9.67 -9.20
CA GLU A 81 -7.80 11.00 -9.01
C GLU A 81 -8.98 11.00 -8.03
N ASP A 82 -9.29 9.85 -7.43
CA ASP A 82 -10.41 9.70 -6.48
C ASP A 82 -10.03 10.01 -5.03
N ASP A 83 -8.85 10.61 -4.83
CA ASP A 83 -8.24 10.93 -3.53
C ASP A 83 -8.10 9.72 -2.59
N SER A 84 -8.16 8.49 -3.10
CA SER A 84 -8.18 7.26 -2.28
C SER A 84 -6.81 6.89 -1.71
N VAL A 85 -5.72 7.46 -2.21
CA VAL A 85 -4.35 7.17 -1.77
C VAL A 85 -4.13 7.63 -0.32
N TYR A 86 -4.54 8.85 0.03
CA TYR A 86 -4.39 9.37 1.39
C TYR A 86 -5.16 8.57 2.46
N PRO A 87 -6.48 8.30 2.31
CA PRO A 87 -7.21 7.45 3.24
C PRO A 87 -6.59 6.06 3.39
N THR A 88 -6.06 5.49 2.30
CA THR A 88 -5.39 4.19 2.33
C THR A 88 -4.08 4.26 3.13
N ALA A 89 -3.29 5.32 2.94
CA ALA A 89 -2.08 5.57 3.73
C ALA A 89 -2.39 5.71 5.23
N VAL A 90 -3.41 6.50 5.59
CA VAL A 90 -3.87 6.64 6.98
C VAL A 90 -4.26 5.28 7.55
N PHE A 91 -5.05 4.50 6.81
CA PHE A 91 -5.50 3.18 7.25
C PHE A 91 -4.33 2.22 7.53
N PHE A 92 -3.30 2.21 6.67
CA PHE A 92 -2.12 1.39 6.92
C PHE A 92 -1.41 1.76 8.22
N LEU A 93 -1.25 3.05 8.49
CA LEU A 93 -0.57 3.54 9.69
C LEU A 93 -1.39 3.27 10.96
N GLU A 94 -2.71 3.46 10.90
CA GLU A 94 -3.62 3.08 11.98
C GLU A 94 -3.58 1.57 12.26
N ALA A 95 -3.61 0.75 11.21
CA ALA A 95 -3.59 -0.71 11.34
C ALA A 95 -2.29 -1.25 11.94
N LEU A 96 -1.16 -0.56 11.75
CA LEU A 96 0.12 -0.93 12.37
C LEU A 96 0.31 -0.32 13.77
N GLY A 97 -0.52 0.66 14.16
CA GLY A 97 -0.47 1.30 15.48
C GLY A 97 0.42 2.54 15.58
N TYR A 98 0.57 3.31 14.50
CA TYR A 98 1.29 4.59 14.49
C TYR A 98 0.49 5.77 15.11
N VAL A 99 -0.76 5.55 15.50
CA VAL A 99 -1.71 6.58 15.99
C VAL A 99 -2.06 6.36 17.46
#